data_AF-A0A443HX09-F1
#
_entry.id   AF-A0A443HX09-F1
#
_cell.length_a   1.000
_cell.length_b   1.000
_cell.length_c   1.000
_cell.angle_alpha   90.00
_cell.angle_beta   90.00
_cell.angle_gamma   90.00
#
_symmetry.space_group_name_H-M   'P 1'
#
loop_
_entity.id
_entity.type
_entity.pdbx_description
1 polymer ?
#
loop_
_entity_poly.entity_id
_entity_poly.type
_entity_poly.pdbx_seq_one_letter_code
_entity_poly.pdbx_strand_id
1 'polypeptide(L)'
;MENLIEFPIECADFMLEEIDDLSKHSTTCFFQPCSSLLFEEYPISPDFTEVMETIQAHENAWLSSERLTDDLFNGAGFLSTWLTSNFSYSWRAKGQGKASLQFAVTKWNPTGFGDLIDEEFEYTTFYPSRREPRHAWYDREGAPHVMFTIAHRFEGKDECLLRGELLAIIAVMITRRRCDDFAEHSIIPVMIFSFMGRKGRILQAHTSDRMLIIRKSKLYDFSTLQEFRENTSLFLRYMTSQVVGDTQQTATGPVITESQLQADK
;
A
#
# COMPACT_ATOMS: atom_id res chain seq x y z
N MET A 1 -32.02 15.31 -16.98
CA MET A 1 -30.62 14.89 -17.21
C MET A 1 -29.81 15.51 -16.10
N GLU A 2 -29.47 14.74 -15.08
CA GLU A 2 -28.55 15.19 -14.04
C GLU A 2 -27.18 15.43 -14.70
N ASN A 3 -26.62 16.62 -14.51
CA ASN A 3 -25.23 16.89 -14.89
C ASN A 3 -24.36 15.99 -14.01
N LEU A 4 -23.90 14.87 -14.56
CA LEU A 4 -22.84 14.06 -13.96
C LEU A 4 -21.61 14.95 -13.85
N ILE A 5 -21.25 15.34 -12.63
CA ILE A 5 -19.99 16.02 -12.37
C ILE A 5 -18.91 14.97 -12.65
N GLU A 6 -18.10 15.19 -13.68
CA GLU A 6 -16.93 14.35 -13.96
C GLU A 6 -15.94 14.49 -12.79
N PHE A 7 -15.54 13.36 -12.21
CA PHE A 7 -14.51 13.30 -11.18
C PHE A 7 -13.27 12.62 -11.77
N PRO A 8 -12.32 13.40 -12.33
CA PRO A 8 -11.17 12.84 -13.03
C PRO A 8 -10.27 12.00 -12.12
N ILE A 9 -9.57 11.05 -12.74
CA ILE A 9 -8.58 10.19 -12.08
C ILE A 9 -7.23 10.48 -12.74
N GLU A 10 -6.32 11.06 -11.98
CA GLU A 10 -4.94 11.25 -12.38
C GLU A 10 -4.12 10.06 -11.90
N CYS A 11 -3.48 9.33 -12.82
CA CYS A 11 -2.58 8.23 -12.50
C CYS A 11 -1.17 8.59 -12.98
N ALA A 12 -0.24 8.71 -12.04
CA ALA A 12 1.16 9.05 -12.32
C ALA A 12 2.10 7.95 -11.80
N ASP A 13 3.25 7.79 -12.46
CA ASP A 13 4.28 6.87 -12.00
C ASP A 13 4.98 7.40 -10.74
N PHE A 14 5.38 6.46 -9.88
CA PHE A 14 5.98 6.73 -8.59
C PHE A 14 7.25 5.92 -8.39
N MET A 15 8.39 6.61 -8.39
CA MET A 15 9.70 5.99 -8.22
C MET A 15 10.00 5.83 -6.73
N LEU A 16 10.06 4.58 -6.27
CA LEU A 16 10.18 4.27 -4.84
C LEU A 16 11.57 4.59 -4.24
N GLU A 17 12.57 4.87 -5.07
CA GLU A 17 14.00 4.93 -4.71
C GLU A 17 14.48 6.31 -4.20
N GLU A 18 13.69 7.38 -4.30
CA GLU A 18 14.12 8.76 -4.01
C GLU A 18 13.61 9.29 -2.65
N ILE A 19 13.78 8.53 -1.56
CA ILE A 19 13.22 8.87 -0.25
C ILE A 19 14.16 9.72 0.62
N ASP A 20 15.47 9.68 0.38
CA ASP A 20 16.43 10.39 1.23
C ASP A 20 16.57 11.88 0.85
N ASP A 21 15.88 12.35 -0.19
CA ASP A 21 15.89 13.75 -0.63
C ASP A 21 14.48 14.27 -1.01
N LEU A 22 13.54 14.17 -0.06
CA LEU A 22 12.17 14.69 -0.18
C LEU A 22 12.11 16.21 -0.41
N SER A 23 13.25 16.91 -0.27
CA SER A 23 13.37 18.34 -0.53
C SER A 23 13.21 18.70 -2.03
N LYS A 24 13.29 17.71 -2.93
CA LYS A 24 13.25 17.92 -4.38
C LYS A 24 11.88 17.72 -5.03
N HIS A 25 10.89 17.21 -4.31
CA HIS A 25 9.59 16.86 -4.90
C HIS A 25 8.48 17.76 -4.37
N SER A 26 7.95 18.62 -5.23
CA SER A 26 6.79 19.51 -5.00
C SER A 26 5.46 18.76 -4.74
N THR A 27 5.49 17.44 -4.64
CA THR A 27 4.31 16.59 -4.54
C THR A 27 3.91 16.35 -3.09
N THR A 28 2.64 16.61 -2.77
CA THR A 28 2.01 16.28 -1.49
C THR A 28 2.27 14.81 -1.12
N CYS A 29 2.80 14.57 0.08
CA CYS A 29 3.15 13.26 0.62
C CYS A 29 2.28 12.96 1.84
N PHE A 30 1.68 11.77 1.88
CA PHE A 30 0.85 11.28 2.99
C PHE A 30 1.43 10.05 3.70
N PHE A 31 2.41 9.41 3.06
CA PHE A 31 3.05 8.19 3.55
C PHE A 31 4.55 8.38 3.40
N GLN A 32 5.23 8.63 4.52
CA GLN A 32 6.66 8.82 4.54
C GLN A 32 7.35 7.48 4.85
N PRO A 33 7.88 6.75 3.85
CA PRO A 33 8.58 5.48 4.10
C PRO A 33 9.79 5.67 5.01
N CYS A 34 10.14 4.61 5.75
CA CYS A 34 11.33 4.61 6.60
C CYS A 34 12.63 4.67 5.79
N SER A 35 13.68 5.13 6.47
CA SER A 35 15.03 5.19 5.92
C SER A 35 15.49 3.81 5.44
N SER A 36 16.50 3.82 4.57
CA SER A 36 17.22 2.61 4.15
C SER A 36 17.88 1.87 5.33
N LEU A 37 18.13 2.57 6.44
CA LEU A 37 18.73 2.05 7.66
C LEU A 37 17.77 1.28 8.58
N LEU A 38 16.48 1.15 8.21
CA LEU A 38 15.45 0.47 9.01
C LEU A 38 15.91 -0.90 9.55
N PHE A 39 16.56 -1.70 8.71
CA PHE A 39 16.98 -3.05 9.07
C PHE A 39 18.28 -3.11 9.88
N GLU A 40 19.08 -2.04 9.84
CA GLU A 40 20.24 -1.87 10.72
C GLU A 40 19.79 -1.45 12.12
N GLU A 41 18.76 -0.61 12.22
CA GLU A 41 18.16 -0.18 13.49
C GLU A 41 17.34 -1.29 14.16
N TYR A 42 16.67 -2.13 13.35
CA TYR A 42 15.80 -3.22 13.79
C TYR A 42 16.19 -4.56 13.15
N PRO A 43 17.39 -5.09 13.45
CA PRO A 43 17.84 -6.35 12.88
C PRO A 43 17.05 -7.52 13.47
N ILE A 44 16.96 -8.62 12.72
CA ILE A 44 16.54 -9.90 13.28
C ILE A 44 17.73 -10.42 14.12
N SER A 45 17.52 -10.63 15.42
CA SER A 45 18.60 -11.14 16.27
C SER A 45 18.94 -12.58 15.88
N PRO A 46 20.23 -12.96 15.82
CA PRO A 46 20.65 -14.35 15.66
C PRO A 46 20.09 -15.28 16.75
N ASP A 47 19.77 -14.74 17.93
CA ASP A 47 19.18 -15.49 19.04
C ASP A 47 17.71 -15.84 18.81
N PHE A 48 17.04 -15.23 17.81
CA PHE A 48 15.65 -15.52 17.45
C PHE A 48 15.59 -16.65 16.43
N THR A 49 16.07 -17.83 16.82
CA THR A 49 16.19 -19.01 15.94
C THR A 49 14.86 -19.37 15.27
N GLU A 50 13.74 -19.31 15.99
CA GLU A 50 12.40 -19.56 15.45
C GLU A 50 12.05 -18.61 14.28
N VAL A 51 12.39 -17.32 14.40
CA VAL A 51 12.14 -16.32 13.34
C VAL A 51 13.00 -16.62 12.12
N MET A 52 14.28 -16.96 12.34
CA MET A 52 15.22 -17.30 11.27
C MET A 52 14.82 -18.59 10.53
N GLU A 53 14.44 -19.64 11.27
CA GLU A 53 13.94 -20.89 10.71
C GLU A 53 12.66 -20.67 9.89
N THR A 54 11.75 -19.86 10.42
CA THR A 54 10.52 -19.48 9.71
C THR A 54 10.83 -18.75 8.41
N ILE A 55 11.74 -17.77 8.44
CA ILE A 55 12.17 -17.02 7.25
C ILE A 55 12.78 -17.96 6.21
N GLN A 56 13.70 -18.82 6.62
CA GLN A 56 14.34 -19.79 5.71
C GLN A 56 13.33 -20.77 5.12
N ALA A 57 12.37 -21.26 5.91
CA ALA A 57 11.32 -22.16 5.43
C ALA A 57 10.42 -21.50 4.37
N HIS A 58 10.06 -20.23 4.57
CA HIS A 58 9.27 -19.47 3.59
C HIS A 58 10.06 -19.16 2.32
N GLU A 59 11.33 -18.75 2.42
CA GLU A 59 12.19 -18.56 1.25
C GLU A 59 12.32 -19.86 0.43
N ASN A 60 12.54 -20.98 1.12
CA ASN A 60 12.61 -22.29 0.48
C ASN A 60 11.29 -22.65 -0.21
N ALA A 61 10.15 -22.46 0.48
CA ALA A 61 8.83 -22.70 -0.10
C ALA A 61 8.58 -21.82 -1.33
N TRP A 62 8.95 -20.54 -1.27
CA TRP A 62 8.78 -19.58 -2.36
C TRP A 62 9.58 -19.95 -3.61
N LEU A 63 10.77 -20.52 -3.44
CA LEU A 63 11.65 -20.89 -4.55
C LEU A 63 11.39 -22.29 -5.11
N SER A 64 10.87 -23.20 -4.30
CA SER A 64 10.71 -24.62 -4.68
C SER A 64 9.27 -25.03 -5.00
N SER A 65 8.27 -24.22 -4.65
CA SER A 65 6.87 -24.58 -4.85
C SER A 65 6.37 -24.21 -6.24
N GLU A 66 6.13 -25.23 -7.08
CA GLU A 66 5.42 -25.09 -8.36
C GLU A 66 4.05 -24.44 -8.16
N ARG A 67 3.31 -24.80 -7.09
CA ARG A 67 2.00 -24.20 -6.79
C ARG A 67 2.04 -22.69 -6.59
N LEU A 68 3.12 -22.15 -6.02
CA LEU A 68 3.29 -20.70 -5.83
C LEU A 68 3.78 -19.99 -7.11
N THR A 69 4.27 -20.77 -8.08
CA THR A 69 4.78 -20.28 -9.36
C THR A 69 3.69 -20.31 -10.44
N ASP A 70 2.93 -21.39 -10.51
CA ASP A 70 1.97 -21.67 -11.59
C ASP A 70 0.59 -21.02 -11.36
N ASP A 71 0.22 -20.77 -10.11
CA ASP A 71 -1.04 -20.14 -9.75
C ASP A 71 -0.81 -18.71 -9.24
N LEU A 72 -1.24 -17.72 -10.04
CA LEU A 72 -1.08 -16.30 -9.73
C LEU A 72 -1.67 -15.92 -8.37
N PHE A 73 -2.77 -16.57 -7.98
CA PHE A 73 -3.47 -16.23 -6.76
C PHE A 73 -2.74 -16.72 -5.51
N ASN A 74 -2.25 -17.96 -5.54
CA ASN A 74 -1.45 -18.53 -4.47
C ASN A 74 -0.13 -17.77 -4.33
N GLY A 75 0.53 -17.42 -5.44
CA GLY A 75 1.73 -16.60 -5.41
C GLY A 75 1.50 -15.23 -4.78
N ALA A 76 0.46 -14.52 -5.22
CA ALA A 76 0.08 -13.21 -4.68
C ALA A 76 -0.32 -13.29 -3.20
N GLY A 77 -1.10 -14.31 -2.84
CA GLY A 77 -1.52 -14.57 -1.47
C GLY A 77 -0.34 -14.87 -0.55
N PHE A 78 0.66 -15.60 -1.03
CA PHE A 78 1.90 -15.88 -0.30
C PHE A 78 2.70 -14.60 -0.07
N LEU A 79 2.94 -13.77 -1.09
CA LEU A 79 3.69 -12.51 -0.93
C LEU A 79 3.03 -11.58 0.09
N SER A 80 1.70 -11.46 0.03
CA SER A 80 0.93 -10.69 1.00
C SER A 80 1.14 -11.21 2.44
N THR A 81 1.04 -12.53 2.63
CA THR A 81 1.24 -13.15 3.96
C THR A 81 2.68 -13.01 4.43
N TRP A 82 3.66 -13.21 3.54
CA TRP A 82 5.08 -13.07 3.82
C TRP A 82 5.44 -11.67 4.34
N LEU A 83 5.01 -10.62 3.63
CA LEU A 83 5.26 -9.24 4.01
C LEU A 83 4.58 -8.89 5.33
N THR A 84 3.33 -9.32 5.50
CA THR A 84 2.59 -9.11 6.75
C THR A 84 3.26 -9.79 7.93
N SER A 85 3.78 -11.02 7.75
CA SER A 85 4.54 -11.70 8.79
C SER A 85 5.79 -10.92 9.18
N ASN A 86 6.56 -10.45 8.19
CA ASN A 86 7.77 -9.67 8.46
C ASN A 86 7.49 -8.29 9.09
N PHE A 87 6.32 -7.71 8.80
CA PHE A 87 5.90 -6.42 9.33
C PHE A 87 5.34 -6.55 10.76
N SER A 88 4.40 -7.46 10.97
CA SER A 88 3.57 -7.53 12.18
C SER A 88 4.07 -8.53 13.22
N TYR A 89 4.72 -9.61 12.82
CA TYR A 89 4.95 -10.78 13.68
C TYR A 89 6.43 -11.16 13.87
N SER A 90 7.30 -10.87 12.90
CA SER A 90 8.72 -11.17 13.02
C SER A 90 9.38 -10.29 14.07
N TRP A 91 9.86 -10.91 15.14
CA TRP A 91 10.58 -10.22 16.22
C TRP A 91 11.91 -9.67 15.73
N ARG A 92 12.17 -8.41 16.06
CA ARG A 92 13.42 -7.69 15.80
C ARG A 92 14.00 -7.15 17.09
N ALA A 93 15.31 -7.05 17.15
CA ALA A 93 16.01 -6.51 18.30
C ALA A 93 15.65 -5.02 18.46
N LYS A 94 15.36 -4.60 19.69
CA LYS A 94 15.11 -3.18 20.04
C LYS A 94 15.66 -2.90 21.44
N GLY A 95 16.84 -2.31 21.53
CA GLY A 95 17.54 -2.14 22.81
C GLY A 95 17.74 -3.49 23.51
N GLN A 96 17.28 -3.62 24.75
CA GLN A 96 17.30 -4.90 25.49
C GLN A 96 16.07 -5.79 25.25
N GLY A 97 15.09 -5.35 24.46
CA GLY A 97 13.84 -6.06 24.20
C GLY A 97 13.70 -6.55 22.76
N LYS A 98 12.50 -7.06 22.45
CA LYS A 98 12.09 -7.44 21.09
C LYS A 98 10.75 -6.82 20.73
N ALA A 99 10.59 -6.42 19.48
CA ALA A 99 9.34 -5.90 18.94
C ALA A 99 9.26 -6.18 17.42
N SER A 100 8.06 -6.24 16.86
CA SER A 100 7.90 -6.26 15.40
C SER A 100 8.03 -4.85 14.82
N LEU A 101 8.23 -4.74 13.50
CA LEU A 101 8.32 -3.43 12.84
C LEU A 101 7.07 -2.58 13.07
N GLN A 102 5.89 -3.20 12.95
CA GLN A 102 4.62 -2.55 13.18
C GLN A 102 4.58 -1.83 14.53
N PHE A 103 4.89 -2.53 15.62
CA PHE A 103 4.85 -1.96 16.97
C PHE A 103 6.02 -1.05 17.28
N ALA A 104 7.20 -1.34 16.73
CA ALA A 104 8.42 -0.63 17.09
C ALA A 104 8.56 0.73 16.39
N VAL A 105 8.04 0.83 15.17
CA VAL A 105 8.36 1.92 14.22
C VAL A 105 7.13 2.73 13.83
N THR A 106 5.93 2.16 13.94
CA THR A 106 4.74 2.73 13.30
C THR A 106 3.59 2.98 14.26
N LYS A 107 2.59 3.71 13.75
CA LYS A 107 1.29 3.92 14.39
C LYS A 107 0.19 3.06 13.75
N TRP A 108 0.55 2.11 12.88
CA TRP A 108 -0.42 1.26 12.19
C TRP A 108 -1.02 0.23 13.15
N ASN A 109 -2.34 0.21 13.22
CA ASN A 109 -3.12 -0.82 13.91
C ASN A 109 -3.74 -1.80 12.91
N PRO A 110 -3.70 -3.11 13.18
CA PRO A 110 -4.30 -4.08 12.28
C PRO A 110 -5.82 -4.03 12.40
N THR A 111 -6.51 -4.28 11.30
CA THR A 111 -7.98 -4.37 11.24
C THR A 111 -8.41 -5.36 10.16
N GLY A 112 -9.67 -5.81 10.19
CA GLY A 112 -10.26 -6.53 9.07
C GLY A 112 -10.49 -5.59 7.89
N PHE A 113 -10.33 -6.09 6.66
CA PHE A 113 -10.64 -5.26 5.50
C PHE A 113 -12.13 -4.88 5.43
N GLY A 114 -13.02 -5.74 5.92
CA GLY A 114 -14.45 -5.44 6.04
C GLY A 114 -14.74 -4.25 6.96
N ASP A 115 -13.84 -3.93 7.90
CA ASP A 115 -13.98 -2.74 8.75
C ASP A 115 -13.57 -1.44 8.02
N LEU A 116 -12.96 -1.54 6.84
CA LEU A 116 -12.53 -0.39 6.02
C LEU A 116 -13.53 0.00 4.94
N ILE A 117 -14.53 -0.84 4.66
CA ILE A 117 -15.49 -0.62 3.59
C ILE A 117 -16.92 -0.89 4.05
N ASP A 118 -17.87 -0.15 3.50
CA ASP A 118 -19.29 -0.41 3.68
C ASP A 118 -19.66 -1.71 2.93
N GLU A 119 -20.61 -2.47 3.51
CA GLU A 119 -21.11 -3.73 2.95
C GLU A 119 -21.58 -3.58 1.49
N GLU A 120 -22.11 -2.40 1.12
CA GLU A 120 -22.56 -2.13 -0.26
C GLU A 120 -21.44 -2.24 -1.31
N PHE A 121 -20.18 -2.02 -0.90
CA PHE A 121 -19.02 -2.13 -1.78
C PHE A 121 -18.42 -3.53 -1.79
N GLU A 122 -18.71 -4.39 -0.81
CA GLU A 122 -18.13 -5.73 -0.75
C GLU A 122 -18.41 -6.54 -2.02
N TYR A 123 -19.67 -6.51 -2.48
CA TYR A 123 -20.08 -7.30 -3.63
C TYR A 123 -19.36 -6.83 -4.91
N THR A 124 -19.44 -5.52 -5.19
CA THR A 124 -18.87 -4.92 -6.40
C THR A 124 -17.34 -4.97 -6.41
N THR A 125 -16.74 -4.96 -5.23
CA THR A 125 -15.29 -4.97 -5.07
C THR A 125 -14.72 -6.38 -4.97
N PHE A 126 -15.43 -7.41 -4.50
CA PHE A 126 -14.79 -8.73 -4.27
C PHE A 126 -15.56 -9.94 -4.75
N TYR A 127 -16.86 -9.82 -5.06
CA TYR A 127 -17.70 -10.99 -5.36
C TYR A 127 -17.38 -11.80 -6.62
N PRO A 128 -16.65 -11.34 -7.66
CA PRO A 128 -16.22 -12.28 -8.69
C PRO A 128 -15.03 -13.16 -8.22
N SER A 129 -14.61 -13.08 -6.95
CA SER A 129 -13.47 -13.77 -6.31
C SER A 129 -12.14 -13.63 -7.06
N ARG A 130 -12.07 -12.73 -8.05
CA ARG A 130 -10.87 -12.50 -8.88
C ARG A 130 -9.76 -11.75 -8.14
N ARG A 131 -10.07 -11.28 -6.93
CA ARG A 131 -9.23 -10.50 -6.05
C ARG A 131 -9.69 -10.71 -4.62
N GLU A 132 -8.77 -10.59 -3.68
CA GLU A 132 -9.03 -10.77 -2.27
C GLU A 132 -8.16 -9.77 -1.48
N PRO A 133 -8.76 -8.86 -0.71
CA PRO A 133 -8.04 -8.12 0.32
C PRO A 133 -7.58 -9.10 1.38
N ARG A 134 -6.34 -8.94 1.84
CA ARG A 134 -5.73 -9.93 2.72
C ARG A 134 -5.53 -9.35 4.11
N HIS A 135 -4.86 -8.21 4.18
CA HIS A 135 -4.54 -7.55 5.45
C HIS A 135 -4.76 -6.05 5.34
N ALA A 136 -5.16 -5.44 6.45
CA ALA A 136 -5.54 -4.04 6.50
C ALA A 136 -5.05 -3.40 7.80
N TRP A 137 -4.73 -2.11 7.71
CA TRP A 137 -4.30 -1.30 8.84
C TRP A 137 -4.88 0.11 8.74
N TYR A 138 -5.11 0.71 9.90
CA TYR A 138 -5.51 2.09 10.06
C TYR A 138 -4.56 2.81 11.02
N ASP A 139 -4.54 4.14 10.95
CA ASP A 139 -3.73 4.94 11.86
C ASP A 139 -4.31 4.94 13.28
N ARG A 140 -3.49 4.57 14.27
CA ARG A 140 -3.89 4.53 15.69
C ARG A 140 -4.18 5.91 16.27
N GLU A 141 -3.60 6.96 15.71
CA GLU A 141 -3.78 8.34 16.20
C GLU A 141 -5.00 9.04 15.60
N GLY A 142 -5.81 8.33 14.81
CA GLY A 142 -7.08 8.85 14.30
C GLY A 142 -6.98 9.62 12.99
N ALA A 143 -5.84 9.58 12.29
CA ALA A 143 -5.79 10.10 10.93
C ALA A 143 -6.62 9.22 9.97
N PRO A 144 -7.17 9.77 8.87
CA PRO A 144 -8.01 9.02 7.92
C PRO A 144 -7.21 8.03 7.06
N HIS A 145 -5.92 7.86 7.33
CA HIS A 145 -5.02 7.05 6.52
C HIS A 145 -5.32 5.56 6.67
N VAL A 146 -5.12 4.85 5.56
CA VAL A 146 -5.24 3.39 5.49
C VAL A 146 -4.13 2.78 4.68
N MET A 147 -3.79 1.58 5.08
CA MET A 147 -2.92 0.69 4.34
C MET A 147 -3.58 -0.68 4.21
N PHE A 148 -3.49 -1.32 3.05
CA PHE A 148 -3.91 -2.71 2.92
C PHE A 148 -3.17 -3.46 1.83
N THR A 149 -3.23 -4.78 1.88
CA THR A 149 -2.72 -5.67 0.84
C THR A 149 -3.87 -6.32 0.08
N ILE A 150 -3.67 -6.53 -1.22
CA ILE A 150 -4.64 -7.17 -2.11
C ILE A 150 -3.95 -8.16 -3.03
N ALA A 151 -4.51 -9.37 -3.13
CA ALA A 151 -4.05 -10.41 -4.04
C ALA A 151 -4.97 -10.50 -5.26
N HIS A 152 -4.41 -10.61 -6.46
CA HIS A 152 -5.14 -10.67 -7.71
C HIS A 152 -4.94 -12.01 -8.43
N ARG A 153 -5.99 -12.50 -9.10
CA ARG A 153 -5.95 -13.66 -10.01
C ARG A 153 -5.54 -13.31 -11.44
N PHE A 154 -5.00 -12.11 -11.65
CA PHE A 154 -4.68 -11.56 -12.96
C PHE A 154 -3.23 -11.11 -12.98
N GLU A 155 -2.62 -11.17 -14.16
CA GLU A 155 -1.34 -10.55 -14.41
C GLU A 155 -1.48 -9.02 -14.41
N GLY A 156 -0.51 -8.37 -13.80
CA GLY A 156 -0.34 -6.93 -13.88
C GLY A 156 0.42 -6.49 -15.11
N LYS A 157 0.17 -5.24 -15.51
CA LYS A 157 1.00 -4.51 -16.47
C LYS A 157 1.41 -3.18 -15.84
N ASP A 158 2.61 -2.71 -16.15
CA ASP A 158 3.12 -1.46 -15.60
C ASP A 158 2.30 -0.27 -16.09
N GLU A 159 1.80 -0.32 -17.31
CA GLU A 159 1.10 0.78 -17.97
C GLU A 159 -0.33 0.98 -17.45
N CYS A 160 -0.89 0.02 -16.70
CA CYS A 160 -2.31 0.01 -16.35
C CYS A 160 -2.56 -0.31 -14.87
N LEU A 161 -3.51 0.42 -14.28
CA LEU A 161 -4.17 0.01 -13.05
C LEU A 161 -5.09 -1.18 -13.33
N LEU A 162 -5.10 -2.15 -12.42
CA LEU A 162 -6.17 -3.12 -12.37
C LEU A 162 -7.42 -2.43 -11.87
N ARG A 163 -8.55 -2.72 -12.53
CA ARG A 163 -9.88 -2.36 -12.00
C ARG A 163 -10.06 -2.79 -10.54
N GLY A 164 -9.38 -3.87 -10.16
CA GLY A 164 -9.35 -4.41 -8.82
C GLY A 164 -8.82 -3.45 -7.76
N GLU A 165 -7.72 -2.79 -8.08
CA GLU A 165 -7.06 -1.82 -7.20
C GLU A 165 -7.90 -0.54 -7.12
N LEU A 166 -8.33 -0.03 -8.29
CA LEU A 166 -9.11 1.21 -8.36
C LEU A 166 -10.41 1.14 -7.55
N LEU A 167 -11.17 0.06 -7.71
CA LEU A 167 -12.41 -0.13 -6.97
C LEU A 167 -12.17 -0.26 -5.46
N ALA A 168 -11.07 -0.88 -5.03
CA ALA A 168 -10.73 -0.99 -3.61
C ALA A 168 -10.34 0.38 -3.03
N ILE A 169 -9.56 1.18 -3.77
CA ILE A 169 -9.23 2.57 -3.39
C ILE A 169 -10.52 3.37 -3.19
N ILE A 170 -11.39 3.38 -4.20
CA ILE A 170 -12.62 4.19 -4.18
C ILE A 170 -13.56 3.74 -3.07
N ALA A 171 -13.77 2.43 -2.90
CA ALA A 171 -14.64 1.90 -1.84
C ALA A 171 -14.17 2.36 -0.45
N VAL A 172 -12.88 2.19 -0.15
CA VAL A 172 -12.32 2.60 1.14
C VAL A 172 -12.42 4.11 1.33
N MET A 173 -12.11 4.90 0.28
CA MET A 173 -12.20 6.36 0.36
C MET A 173 -13.63 6.85 0.61
N ILE A 174 -14.63 6.27 -0.07
CA ILE A 174 -16.04 6.64 0.11
C ILE A 174 -16.49 6.29 1.53
N THR A 175 -16.22 5.06 2.00
CA THR A 175 -16.60 4.63 3.35
C THR A 175 -15.95 5.49 4.42
N ARG A 176 -14.63 5.72 4.33
CA ARG A 176 -13.90 6.60 5.24
C ARG A 176 -14.47 8.02 5.25
N ARG A 177 -14.78 8.57 4.08
CA ARG A 177 -15.32 9.93 3.95
C ARG A 177 -16.73 10.07 4.51
N ARG A 178 -17.52 8.99 4.57
CA ARG A 178 -18.85 8.97 5.19
C ARG A 178 -18.82 8.77 6.70
N CYS A 179 -17.69 8.35 7.26
CA CYS A 179 -17.55 8.15 8.68
C CYS A 179 -17.45 9.51 9.40
N ASP A 180 -18.30 9.72 10.40
CA ASP A 180 -18.35 10.98 11.17
C ASP A 180 -17.02 11.28 11.88
N ASP A 181 -16.25 10.24 12.23
CA ASP A 181 -14.91 10.38 12.85
C ASP A 181 -13.93 11.15 11.95
N PHE A 182 -14.18 11.19 10.63
CA PHE A 182 -13.33 11.86 9.66
C PHE A 182 -14.00 13.08 9.00
N ALA A 183 -15.06 13.64 9.58
CA ALA A 183 -15.82 14.76 9.00
C ALA A 183 -14.96 16.02 8.78
N GLU A 184 -13.92 16.23 9.59
CA GLU A 184 -12.98 17.35 9.45
C GLU A 184 -11.92 17.13 8.37
N HIS A 185 -11.82 15.92 7.81
CA HIS A 185 -10.81 15.55 6.82
C HIS A 185 -11.40 15.58 5.41
N SER A 186 -10.80 16.38 4.53
CA SER A 186 -11.19 16.44 3.12
C SER A 186 -10.37 15.48 2.24
N ILE A 187 -9.27 14.96 2.77
CA ILE A 187 -8.36 14.06 2.08
C ILE A 187 -8.34 12.72 2.83
N ILE A 188 -8.57 11.62 2.09
CA ILE A 188 -8.45 10.26 2.61
C ILE A 188 -7.28 9.54 1.93
N PRO A 189 -6.10 9.47 2.55
CA PRO A 189 -4.96 8.78 1.96
C PRO A 189 -5.06 7.26 2.07
N VAL A 190 -4.78 6.57 0.97
CA VAL A 190 -4.81 5.10 0.88
C VAL A 190 -3.50 4.59 0.29
N MET A 191 -2.85 3.67 0.99
CA MET A 191 -1.69 2.93 0.48
C MET A 191 -2.05 1.46 0.24
N ILE A 192 -1.70 0.94 -0.93
CA ILE A 192 -2.01 -0.43 -1.31
C ILE A 192 -0.74 -1.16 -1.72
N PHE A 193 -0.60 -2.37 -1.20
CA PHE A 193 0.35 -3.35 -1.70
C PHE A 193 -0.41 -4.37 -2.54
N SER A 194 -0.32 -4.21 -3.85
CA SER A 194 -1.03 -5.06 -4.82
C SER A 194 -0.12 -6.16 -5.33
N PHE A 195 -0.59 -7.41 -5.27
CA PHE A 195 0.17 -8.59 -5.68
C PHE A 195 -0.52 -9.37 -6.79
N MET A 196 0.26 -9.83 -7.76
CA MET A 196 -0.16 -10.59 -8.94
C MET A 196 0.87 -11.70 -9.22
N GLY A 197 0.58 -12.93 -8.80
CA GLY A 197 1.57 -14.03 -8.87
C GLY A 197 2.84 -13.69 -8.10
N ARG A 198 3.98 -13.74 -8.78
CA ARG A 198 5.30 -13.44 -8.21
C ARG A 198 5.71 -11.97 -8.37
N LYS A 199 4.75 -11.08 -8.63
CA LYS A 199 4.99 -9.65 -8.78
C LYS A 199 4.13 -8.85 -7.82
N GLY A 200 4.60 -7.67 -7.45
CA GLY A 200 3.82 -6.73 -6.66
C GLY A 200 4.17 -5.28 -6.96
N ARG A 201 3.28 -4.36 -6.58
CA ARG A 201 3.52 -2.91 -6.65
C ARG A 201 2.89 -2.19 -5.48
N ILE A 202 3.37 -0.96 -5.27
CA ILE A 202 2.84 -0.05 -4.27
C ILE A 202 2.04 1.04 -4.97
N LEU A 203 0.82 1.26 -4.50
CA LEU A 203 0.00 2.40 -4.89
C LEU A 203 -0.16 3.33 -3.70
N GLN A 204 -0.08 4.63 -3.94
CA GLN A 204 -0.49 5.66 -2.99
C GLN A 204 -1.56 6.50 -3.64
N ALA A 205 -2.71 6.61 -3.01
CA ALA A 205 -3.84 7.36 -3.53
C ALA A 205 -4.33 8.36 -2.49
N HIS A 206 -4.83 9.50 -2.96
CA HIS A 206 -5.53 10.46 -2.13
C HIS A 206 -6.54 11.22 -2.99
N THR A 207 -7.63 11.66 -2.37
CA THR A 207 -8.60 12.54 -3.01
C THR A 207 -8.21 13.99 -2.81
N SER A 208 -8.42 14.82 -3.82
CA SER A 208 -8.61 16.24 -3.65
C SER A 208 -10.11 16.60 -3.71
N ASP A 209 -10.40 17.89 -3.60
CA ASP A 209 -11.73 18.44 -3.83
C ASP A 209 -12.26 18.19 -5.26
N ARG A 210 -11.37 17.89 -6.22
CA ARG A 210 -11.70 17.83 -7.66
C ARG A 210 -11.34 16.53 -8.35
N MET A 211 -10.47 15.69 -7.78
CA MET A 211 -10.00 14.49 -8.46
C MET A 211 -9.46 13.42 -7.52
N LEU A 212 -9.32 12.21 -8.06
CA LEU A 212 -8.58 11.11 -7.44
C LEU A 212 -7.16 11.09 -8.00
N ILE A 213 -6.17 11.25 -7.14
CA ILE A 213 -4.75 11.16 -7.52
C ILE A 213 -4.25 9.79 -7.09
N ILE A 214 -3.69 9.03 -8.03
CA ILE A 214 -3.07 7.72 -7.80
C ILE A 214 -1.62 7.78 -8.28
N ARG A 215 -0.72 7.48 -7.37
CA ARG A 215 0.70 7.24 -7.63
C ARG A 215 0.96 5.76 -7.65
N LYS A 216 1.54 5.26 -8.73
CA LYS A 216 1.72 3.83 -8.99
C LYS A 216 3.20 3.53 -9.23
N SER A 217 3.78 2.62 -8.45
CA SER A 217 5.11 2.12 -8.76
C SER A 217 5.10 1.16 -9.97
N LYS A 218 6.28 0.88 -10.53
CA LYS A 218 6.46 -0.31 -11.38
C LYS A 218 6.10 -1.60 -10.61
N LEU A 219 5.88 -2.67 -11.34
CA LEU A 219 5.78 -4.03 -10.83
C LEU A 219 7.19 -4.55 -10.51
N TYR A 220 7.39 -4.83 -9.24
CA TYR A 220 8.60 -5.46 -8.72
C TYR A 220 8.45 -6.97 -8.84
N ASP A 221 9.48 -7.61 -9.37
CA ASP A 221 9.55 -9.06 -9.51
C ASP A 221 10.06 -9.69 -8.21
N PHE A 222 9.50 -10.80 -7.78
CA PHE A 222 9.94 -11.55 -6.61
C PHE A 222 10.44 -12.94 -7.03
N SER A 223 10.75 -13.14 -8.30
CA SER A 223 10.98 -14.48 -8.85
C SER A 223 12.29 -15.11 -8.43
N THR A 224 13.36 -14.34 -8.33
CA THR A 224 14.64 -14.83 -7.80
C THR A 224 14.78 -14.58 -6.31
N LEU A 225 15.66 -15.32 -5.62
CA LEU A 225 15.92 -15.09 -4.19
C LEU A 225 16.45 -13.68 -3.91
N GLN A 226 17.29 -13.16 -4.82
CA GLN A 226 17.85 -11.83 -4.70
C GLN A 226 16.73 -10.78 -4.76
N GLU A 227 15.92 -10.79 -5.81
CA GLU A 227 14.80 -9.85 -5.97
C GLU A 227 13.77 -10.02 -4.85
N PHE A 228 13.48 -11.25 -4.42
CA PHE A 228 12.59 -11.52 -3.31
C PHE A 228 13.03 -10.79 -2.03
N ARG A 229 14.32 -10.88 -1.69
CA ARG A 229 14.88 -10.22 -0.49
C ARG A 229 14.93 -8.70 -0.65
N GLU A 230 15.42 -8.21 -1.77
CA GLU A 230 15.55 -6.77 -2.06
C GLU A 230 14.17 -6.09 -2.08
N ASN A 231 13.19 -6.69 -2.75
CA ASN A 231 11.85 -6.13 -2.85
C ASN A 231 11.05 -6.33 -1.56
N THR A 232 11.33 -7.39 -0.77
CA THR A 232 10.80 -7.50 0.60
C THR A 232 11.27 -6.31 1.45
N SER A 233 12.57 -6.00 1.40
CA SER A 233 13.15 -4.85 2.13
C SER A 233 12.48 -3.54 1.72
N LEU A 234 12.36 -3.30 0.41
CA LEU A 234 11.70 -2.11 -0.12
C LEU A 234 10.25 -2.00 0.34
N PHE A 235 9.45 -3.06 0.21
CA PHE A 235 8.03 -3.04 0.57
C PHE A 235 7.83 -2.83 2.06
N LEU A 236 8.65 -3.45 2.90
CA LEU A 236 8.61 -3.26 4.35
C LEU A 236 8.91 -1.81 4.75
N ARG A 237 9.84 -1.11 4.07
CA ARG A 237 10.09 0.33 4.33
C ARG A 237 8.86 1.20 4.11
N TYR A 238 8.03 0.84 3.14
CA TYR A 238 6.75 1.50 2.88
C TYR A 238 5.67 1.05 3.86
N MET A 239 5.60 -0.23 4.24
CA MET A 239 4.69 -0.69 5.29
C MET A 239 4.99 -0.03 6.64
N THR A 240 6.26 0.32 6.88
CA THR A 240 6.67 1.07 8.06
C THR A 240 6.55 2.58 7.92
N SER A 241 5.85 3.08 6.89
CA SER A 241 5.75 4.52 6.67
C SER A 241 5.17 5.25 7.88
N GLN A 242 5.68 6.44 8.15
CA GLN A 242 5.00 7.40 9.02
C GLN A 242 3.81 8.01 8.29
N VAL A 243 2.74 8.22 9.06
CA VAL A 243 1.56 8.99 8.64
C VAL A 243 1.94 10.48 8.66
N VAL A 244 1.89 11.13 7.50
CA VAL A 244 2.28 12.54 7.32
C VAL A 244 1.27 13.27 6.44
N GLY A 245 1.45 14.58 6.25
CA GLY A 245 0.58 15.40 5.42
C GLY A 245 -0.67 15.87 6.16
N ASP A 246 -1.10 17.10 5.86
CA ASP A 246 -2.33 17.66 6.40
C ASP A 246 -3.52 17.15 5.59
N THR A 247 -4.46 16.47 6.25
CA THR A 247 -5.65 15.89 5.63
C THR A 247 -6.92 16.71 5.85
N GLN A 248 -6.84 17.77 6.67
CA GLN A 248 -7.93 18.72 6.92
C GLN A 248 -7.91 19.87 5.90
N GLN A 249 -6.74 20.18 5.34
CA GLN A 249 -6.65 21.10 4.20
C GLN A 249 -7.42 20.55 3.00
N THR A 250 -8.15 21.43 2.31
CA THR A 250 -8.59 21.13 0.94
C THR A 250 -7.34 21.03 0.07
N ALA A 251 -7.04 19.83 -0.44
CA ALA A 251 -5.91 19.65 -1.35
C ALA A 251 -6.06 20.65 -2.51
N THR A 252 -5.15 21.63 -2.59
CA THR A 252 -5.10 22.51 -3.75
C THR A 252 -4.64 21.67 -4.93
N GLY A 253 -5.59 21.31 -5.80
CA GLY A 253 -5.23 20.75 -7.11
C GLY A 253 -4.31 21.72 -7.86
N PRO A 254 -3.51 21.25 -8.83
CA PRO A 254 -2.75 22.14 -9.70
C PRO A 254 -3.67 23.23 -10.23
N VAL A 255 -3.27 24.49 -10.02
CA VAL A 255 -3.98 25.67 -10.53
C VAL A 255 -3.87 25.60 -12.05
N ILE A 256 -4.90 25.09 -12.71
CA ILE A 256 -5.06 25.27 -14.16
C ILE A 256 -5.29 26.78 -14.34
N THR A 257 -4.24 27.47 -14.73
CA THR A 257 -4.31 28.89 -15.07
C THR A 257 -5.09 29.03 -16.37
N GLU A 258 -5.90 30.07 -16.50
CA GLU A 258 -6.74 30.34 -17.70
C GLU A 258 -5.94 30.32 -19.02
N SER A 259 -4.61 30.46 -18.96
CA SER A 259 -3.68 30.28 -20.07
C SER A 259 -3.67 28.87 -20.70
N GLN A 260 -4.08 27.82 -19.99
CA GLN A 260 -4.14 26.44 -20.53
C GLN A 260 -5.45 26.14 -21.27
N LEU A 261 -6.51 26.91 -21.03
CA LEU A 261 -7.82 26.74 -21.69
C LEU A 261 -7.90 27.44 -23.06
N GLN A 262 -6.90 28.23 -23.44
CA GLN A 262 -6.85 28.93 -24.74
C GLN A 262 -5.94 28.25 -25.77
N ALA A 263 -5.27 27.14 -25.43
CA ALA A 263 -4.39 26.43 -26.36
C ALA A 263 -5.09 25.39 -27.24
N ASP A 264 -6.33 25.00 -26.92
CA ASP A 264 -7.13 24.02 -27.67
C ASP A 264 -8.35 24.65 -28.40
N LYS A 265 -8.17 25.84 -28.99
CA LYS A 265 -9.11 26.41 -29.95
C LYS A 265 -8.45 26.76 -31.28
#